data_AF-A0A9E5CFL4-F1
#
_entry.id   AF-A0A9E5CFL4-F1
#
_cell.length_a   1.000
_cell.length_b   1.000
_cell.length_c   1.000
_cell.angle_alpha   90.00
_cell.angle_beta   90.00
_cell.angle_gamma   90.00
#
_symmetry.space_group_name_H-M   'P 1'
#
loop_
_entity.id
_entity.type
_entity.pdbx_description
1 polymer ?
#
loop_
_entity_poly.entity_id
_entity_poly.type
_entity_poly.pdbx_seq_one_letter_code
_entity_poly.pdbx_strand_id
1 'polypeptide(L)'
;MAYKRIEDYGLIGNMHTAALVANDGSIDWLCLPFFDSPAVFNSILDDEKGGSFSITGIDSVDHRQIYFPETNVLITRFGSDDSAAQVTDFMPVHEQHDEAGGPGQFEYDNLTGEEARVVRLAQGVLGETKMRMECKPAFDFASTSHRVEKAEGGVIFTSDSGERLSLTAPCEIKIENGSAVAEFTLSYGESMPFVLERMGLAIDTPTSFTADEAEGLFRHTVDFWRDWVAKCTYQGRWREDVIRSLLALKLLTFSPTGAIIAAPTTSLPEEIGGERNWDYRYCWIRDAALTIDAFMRMGYVDEARGFMRWLGDRTREAHDDLDRPLQIMYGIRGEHVLEEKILGHLSGYRNSGPVRIGNAAYDTFQLDIYGELMESVYIYNRHGWPISYDMWISLSKILDWVSNNWQEPDEGIWETRGGRQHFVHSKLMAWN
;
A
#
# COMPACT_ATOMS: atom_id res chain seq x y z
N MET A 1 -2.41 -0.22 23.79
CA MET A 1 -3.39 0.88 23.61
C MET A 1 -4.64 0.25 23.03
N ALA A 2 -5.85 0.62 23.44
CA ALA A 2 -7.04 -0.04 22.89
C ALA A 2 -7.08 0.04 21.34
N TYR A 3 -7.44 -1.07 20.68
CA TYR A 3 -7.58 -1.14 19.23
C TYR A 3 -8.48 -0.03 18.69
N LYS A 4 -7.93 0.79 17.80
CA LYS A 4 -8.67 1.82 17.07
C LYS A 4 -9.64 1.19 16.07
N ARG A 5 -10.70 1.90 15.69
CA ARG A 5 -11.60 1.40 14.64
C ARG A 5 -10.89 1.51 13.29
N ILE A 6 -11.18 0.60 12.37
CA ILE A 6 -10.59 0.64 11.02
C ILE A 6 -10.94 1.96 10.30
N GLU A 7 -12.14 2.49 10.53
CA GLU A 7 -12.61 3.78 9.98
C GLU A 7 -11.89 5.02 10.58
N ASP A 8 -11.11 4.86 11.65
CA ASP A 8 -10.34 5.96 12.26
C ASP A 8 -8.94 6.13 11.62
N TYR A 9 -8.63 5.38 10.55
CA TYR A 9 -7.37 5.46 9.83
C TYR A 9 -7.52 6.13 8.46
N GLY A 10 -6.56 6.99 8.13
CA GLY A 10 -6.29 7.45 6.77
C GLY A 10 -5.15 6.66 6.14
N LEU A 11 -5.27 6.38 4.84
CA LEU A 11 -4.23 5.74 4.03
C LEU A 11 -3.35 6.80 3.37
N ILE A 12 -2.02 6.64 3.48
CA ILE A 12 -1.02 7.36 2.67
C ILE A 12 -0.15 6.35 1.93
N GLY A 13 0.51 6.74 0.83
CA GLY A 13 1.41 5.85 0.11
C GLY A 13 2.07 6.52 -1.09
N ASN A 14 3.01 5.82 -1.70
CA ASN A 14 3.79 6.29 -2.85
C ASN A 14 3.76 5.33 -4.04
N MET A 15 2.76 4.44 -4.10
CA MET A 15 2.62 3.39 -5.11
C MET A 15 3.71 2.30 -5.07
N HIS A 16 4.63 2.35 -4.11
CA HIS A 16 5.53 1.24 -3.80
C HIS A 16 5.07 0.52 -2.54
N THR A 17 4.62 1.31 -1.56
CA THR A 17 4.02 0.84 -0.32
C THR A 17 3.00 1.86 0.20
N ALA A 18 2.36 1.54 1.33
CA ALA A 18 1.41 2.40 2.00
C ALA A 18 1.43 2.23 3.53
N ALA A 19 0.92 3.25 4.22
CA ALA A 19 0.82 3.31 5.67
C ALA A 19 -0.60 3.65 6.12
N LEU A 20 -1.04 3.10 7.26
CA LEU A 20 -2.27 3.52 7.93
C LEU A 20 -1.97 4.47 9.08
N VAL A 21 -2.51 5.68 9.00
CA VAL A 21 -2.34 6.76 9.98
C VAL A 21 -3.64 6.98 10.73
N ALA A 22 -3.64 6.69 12.02
CA ALA A 22 -4.79 6.90 12.88
C ALA A 22 -5.03 8.38 13.18
N ASN A 23 -6.27 8.70 13.50
CA ASN A 23 -6.72 10.07 13.84
C ASN A 23 -6.04 10.67 15.09
N ASP A 24 -5.34 9.88 15.89
CA ASP A 24 -4.51 10.33 17.02
C ASP A 24 -3.05 10.62 16.65
N GLY A 25 -2.70 10.48 15.37
CA GLY A 25 -1.35 10.70 14.84
C GLY A 25 -0.44 9.47 14.88
N SER A 26 -0.95 8.27 15.15
CA SER A 26 -0.14 7.04 15.10
C SER A 26 -0.13 6.40 13.72
N ILE A 27 1.05 6.02 13.21
CA ILE A 27 1.18 5.08 12.10
C ILE A 27 1.24 3.68 12.70
N ASP A 28 0.19 2.91 12.46
CA ASP A 28 -0.05 1.59 13.08
C ASP A 28 0.11 0.42 12.08
N TRP A 29 0.29 0.75 10.81
CA TRP A 29 0.62 -0.20 9.75
C TRP A 29 1.59 0.44 8.77
N LEU A 30 2.68 -0.25 8.47
CA LEU A 30 3.62 0.10 7.41
C LEU A 30 4.47 -1.11 7.03
N CYS A 31 4.52 -1.41 5.73
CA CYS A 31 5.50 -2.31 5.14
C CYS A 31 6.57 -1.49 4.41
N LEU A 32 7.85 -1.87 4.52
CA LEU A 32 8.93 -1.24 3.77
C LEU A 32 9.83 -2.31 3.15
N PRO A 33 10.32 -2.12 1.91
CA PRO A 33 10.04 -0.99 1.02
C PRO A 33 8.75 -1.15 0.18
N PHE A 34 8.16 -2.34 0.13
CA PHE A 34 7.03 -2.64 -0.75
C PHE A 34 5.77 -3.11 0.00
N PHE A 35 4.63 -3.11 -0.67
CA PHE A 35 3.36 -3.63 -0.12
C PHE A 35 3.48 -5.04 0.48
N ASP A 36 4.11 -5.96 -0.24
CA ASP A 36 4.27 -7.36 0.15
C ASP A 36 5.46 -7.60 1.13
N SER A 37 6.24 -6.57 1.42
CA SER A 37 7.37 -6.67 2.36
C SER A 37 6.90 -6.93 3.78
N PRO A 38 7.75 -7.48 4.66
CA PRO A 38 7.41 -7.62 6.07
C PRO A 38 7.06 -6.26 6.70
N ALA A 39 6.06 -6.27 7.59
CA ALA A 39 5.65 -5.05 8.28
C ALA A 39 6.72 -4.62 9.28
N VAL A 40 6.99 -3.31 9.31
CA VAL A 40 7.81 -2.64 10.35
C VAL A 40 6.94 -1.98 11.41
N PHE A 41 5.67 -1.70 11.10
CA PHE A 41 4.61 -1.39 12.06
C PHE A 41 3.39 -2.24 11.74
N ASN A 42 2.80 -2.85 12.75
CA ASN A 42 1.59 -3.66 12.67
C ASN A 42 0.83 -3.66 14.01
N SER A 43 0.83 -2.55 14.76
CA SER A 43 0.02 -2.40 15.98
C SER A 43 -1.48 -2.54 15.73
N ILE A 44 -1.93 -2.35 14.48
CA ILE A 44 -3.30 -2.69 14.08
C ILE A 44 -3.59 -4.20 14.23
N LEU A 45 -2.58 -5.08 14.08
CA LEU A 45 -2.74 -6.52 14.30
C LEU A 45 -2.47 -6.93 15.75
N ASP A 46 -1.59 -6.24 16.46
CA ASP A 46 -1.28 -6.52 17.86
C ASP A 46 -0.81 -5.25 18.57
N ASP A 47 -1.65 -4.66 19.42
CA ASP A 47 -1.41 -3.33 20.00
C ASP A 47 -0.25 -3.28 21.01
N GLU A 48 0.21 -4.44 21.49
CA GLU A 48 1.33 -4.55 22.42
C GLU A 48 2.65 -4.79 21.70
N LYS A 49 2.65 -5.68 20.70
CA LYS A 49 3.88 -6.14 20.02
C LYS A 49 4.15 -5.40 18.72
N GLY A 50 3.11 -4.88 18.08
CA GLY A 50 3.18 -4.54 16.67
C GLY A 50 3.91 -3.24 16.35
N GLY A 51 4.34 -2.49 17.35
CA GLY A 51 5.10 -1.25 17.13
C GLY A 51 4.29 -0.17 16.40
N SER A 52 4.76 1.06 16.48
CA SER A 52 4.09 2.20 15.83
C SER A 52 5.03 3.40 15.73
N PHE A 53 4.60 4.39 14.96
CA PHE A 53 5.21 5.71 14.95
C PHE A 53 4.15 6.78 15.18
N SER A 54 4.14 7.37 16.37
CA SER A 54 3.17 8.38 16.80
C SER A 54 3.78 9.77 16.90
N ILE A 55 3.04 10.78 16.45
CA ILE A 55 3.27 12.20 16.73
C ILE A 55 1.92 12.78 17.13
N THR A 56 1.78 13.19 18.39
CA THR A 56 0.49 13.58 18.97
C THR A 56 0.61 14.76 19.92
N GLY A 57 -0.50 15.49 20.14
CA GLY A 57 -0.56 16.60 21.09
C GLY A 57 -0.80 16.09 22.52
N ILE A 58 0.09 16.46 23.46
CA ILE A 58 0.07 15.96 24.85
C ILE A 58 -1.24 16.34 25.57
N ASP A 59 -1.70 17.57 25.38
CA ASP A 59 -2.88 18.13 26.05
C ASP A 59 -4.06 18.31 25.06
N SER A 60 -4.00 17.64 23.89
CA SER A 60 -5.03 17.79 22.86
C SER A 60 -6.31 17.03 23.21
N VAL A 61 -7.46 17.66 22.93
CA VAL A 61 -8.80 17.11 23.24
C VAL A 61 -9.69 16.99 22.00
N ASP A 62 -9.36 17.68 20.90
CA ASP A 62 -10.01 17.55 19.59
C ASP A 62 -9.01 17.03 18.56
N HIS A 63 -9.40 15.97 17.85
CA HIS A 63 -8.65 15.35 16.77
C HIS A 63 -9.46 15.39 15.49
N ARG A 64 -8.89 15.98 14.43
CA ARG A 64 -9.54 16.00 13.11
C ARG A 64 -8.57 15.59 12.04
N GLN A 65 -9.00 14.67 11.20
CA GLN A 65 -8.21 14.17 10.09
C GLN A 65 -8.89 14.49 8.77
N ILE A 66 -8.13 15.02 7.81
CA ILE A 66 -8.59 15.34 6.47
C ILE A 66 -7.50 15.01 5.45
N TYR A 67 -7.90 14.62 4.25
CA TYR A 67 -6.98 14.63 3.12
C TYR A 67 -6.77 16.05 2.63
N PHE A 68 -5.52 16.39 2.28
CA PHE A 68 -5.25 17.61 1.54
C PHE A 68 -5.95 17.52 0.18
N PRO A 69 -6.61 18.60 -0.29
CA PRO A 69 -7.52 18.52 -1.43
C PRO A 69 -6.87 17.92 -2.69
N GLU A 70 -7.55 16.92 -3.27
CA GLU A 70 -7.15 16.19 -4.47
C GLU A 70 -5.79 15.46 -4.37
N THR A 71 -5.40 15.01 -3.16
CA THR A 71 -4.16 14.24 -2.96
C THR A 71 -4.33 13.03 -2.05
N ASN A 72 -3.27 12.23 -1.90
CA ASN A 72 -3.12 11.21 -0.85
C ASN A 72 -2.25 11.70 0.32
N VAL A 73 -2.18 13.01 0.54
CA VAL A 73 -1.51 13.62 1.69
C VAL A 73 -2.54 13.82 2.80
N LEU A 74 -2.21 13.39 4.02
CA LEU A 74 -3.12 13.40 5.15
C LEU A 74 -2.72 14.47 6.15
N ILE A 75 -3.69 15.19 6.71
CA ILE A 75 -3.48 16.19 7.75
C ILE A 75 -4.27 15.77 8.98
N THR A 76 -3.58 15.57 10.09
CA THR A 76 -4.16 15.32 11.41
C THR A 76 -3.96 16.55 12.29
N ARG A 77 -5.03 17.14 12.80
CA ARG A 77 -5.00 18.32 13.68
C ARG A 77 -5.24 17.93 15.13
N PHE A 78 -4.47 18.55 16.01
CA PHE A 78 -4.50 18.39 17.46
C PHE A 78 -4.85 19.74 18.07
N GLY A 79 -6.07 19.87 18.60
CA GLY A 79 -6.59 21.11 19.16
C GLY A 79 -6.80 21.06 20.68
N SER A 80 -6.60 22.21 21.31
CA SER A 80 -7.02 22.55 22.67
C SER A 80 -7.82 23.87 22.63
N ASP A 81 -8.18 24.43 23.79
CA ASP A 81 -8.97 25.67 23.86
C ASP A 81 -8.23 26.89 23.28
N ASP A 82 -6.91 26.97 23.42
CA ASP A 82 -6.08 28.12 23.04
C ASP A 82 -4.87 27.77 22.16
N SER A 83 -4.68 26.49 21.83
CA SER A 83 -3.57 26.01 20.99
C SER A 83 -4.03 25.02 19.92
N ALA A 84 -3.30 24.97 18.82
CA ALA A 84 -3.48 23.94 17.81
C ALA A 84 -2.17 23.63 17.09
N ALA A 85 -1.93 22.35 16.82
CA ALA A 85 -0.89 21.87 15.92
C ALA A 85 -1.51 20.95 14.86
N GLN A 86 -0.76 20.71 13.79
CA GLN A 86 -1.12 19.69 12.81
C GLN A 86 0.10 18.86 12.42
N VAL A 87 -0.13 17.63 12.02
CA VAL A 87 0.85 16.77 11.39
C VAL A 87 0.37 16.49 9.96
N THR A 88 1.22 16.80 8.99
CA THR A 88 0.99 16.46 7.58
C THR A 88 1.81 15.22 7.25
N ASP A 89 1.12 14.11 6.98
CA ASP A 89 1.70 12.80 6.70
C ASP A 89 1.64 12.52 5.19
N PHE A 90 2.78 12.19 4.60
CA PHE A 90 2.85 11.78 3.19
C PHE A 90 4.06 10.88 2.92
N MET A 91 3.99 10.14 1.81
CA MET A 91 5.13 9.41 1.26
C MET A 91 5.50 10.06 -0.08
N PRO A 92 6.73 10.57 -0.24
CA PRO A 92 7.18 11.14 -1.51
C PRO A 92 6.99 10.16 -2.66
N VAL A 93 6.41 10.66 -3.76
CA VAL A 93 6.20 9.86 -4.96
C VAL A 93 7.42 9.96 -5.87
N HIS A 94 7.88 8.80 -6.33
CA HIS A 94 8.96 8.66 -7.29
C HIS A 94 8.42 7.87 -8.49
N GLU A 95 8.10 8.53 -9.60
CA GLU A 95 7.77 7.83 -10.85
C GLU A 95 8.95 7.87 -11.81
N GLN A 96 9.45 6.70 -12.19
CA GLN A 96 10.31 6.53 -13.36
C GLN A 96 9.45 6.08 -14.53
N HIS A 97 9.21 6.97 -15.48
CA HIS A 97 8.62 6.61 -16.77
C HIS A 97 9.72 6.30 -17.78
N ASP A 98 9.52 5.27 -18.59
CA ASP A 98 10.30 5.09 -19.81
C ASP A 98 9.89 6.12 -20.88
N GLU A 99 10.67 6.19 -21.97
CA GLU A 99 10.40 7.11 -23.10
C GLU A 99 9.02 6.88 -23.77
N ALA A 100 8.38 5.73 -23.53
CA ALA A 100 7.06 5.36 -24.04
C ALA A 100 5.93 5.59 -23.02
N GLY A 101 6.22 6.18 -21.85
CA GLY A 101 5.25 6.43 -20.78
C GLY A 101 4.75 5.15 -20.09
N GLY A 102 5.53 4.07 -20.14
CA GLY A 102 5.34 2.87 -19.32
C GLY A 102 6.26 2.90 -18.08
N PRO A 103 6.05 1.99 -17.09
CA PRO A 103 6.94 1.94 -15.95
C PRO A 103 8.37 1.59 -16.37
N GLY A 104 9.36 2.38 -15.97
CA GLY A 104 10.77 2.18 -16.33
C GLY A 104 11.35 0.85 -15.82
N GLN A 105 12.59 0.51 -16.23
CA GLN A 105 13.32 -0.59 -15.61
C GLN A 105 13.59 -0.25 -14.14
N PHE A 106 12.94 -0.97 -13.24
CA PHE A 106 13.07 -0.77 -11.80
C PHE A 106 13.99 -1.84 -11.20
N GLU A 107 15.09 -1.42 -10.57
CA GLU A 107 16.02 -2.32 -9.89
C GLU A 107 15.59 -2.52 -8.42
N TYR A 108 14.97 -3.67 -8.13
CA TYR A 108 14.51 -4.01 -6.78
C TYR A 108 15.64 -4.14 -5.74
N ASP A 109 16.84 -4.52 -6.17
CA ASP A 109 17.97 -4.79 -5.29
C ASP A 109 18.77 -3.53 -4.91
N ASN A 110 18.58 -2.42 -5.65
CA ASN A 110 19.32 -1.17 -5.50
C ASN A 110 18.42 0.01 -5.07
N LEU A 111 17.37 -0.28 -4.30
CA LEU A 111 16.51 0.75 -3.72
C LEU A 111 17.33 1.72 -2.87
N THR A 112 17.14 3.01 -3.13
CA THR A 112 17.63 4.04 -2.24
C THR A 112 16.65 4.21 -1.07
N GLY A 113 17.03 5.01 -0.08
CA GLY A 113 16.10 5.39 0.99
C GLY A 113 14.90 6.20 0.46
N GLU A 114 15.03 6.82 -0.72
CA GLU A 114 14.03 7.73 -1.28
C GLU A 114 12.71 7.01 -1.59
N GLU A 115 12.77 5.79 -2.15
CA GLU A 115 11.57 5.01 -2.49
C GLU A 115 10.84 4.42 -1.26
N ALA A 116 11.46 4.46 -0.09
CA ALA A 116 11.03 3.73 1.12
C ALA A 116 11.03 4.63 2.36
N ARG A 117 10.36 5.79 2.26
CA ARG A 117 10.31 6.80 3.31
C ARG A 117 8.92 7.37 3.60
N VAL A 118 8.70 7.71 4.85
CA VAL A 118 7.54 8.45 5.33
C VAL A 118 8.01 9.80 5.87
N VAL A 119 7.39 10.88 5.40
CA VAL A 119 7.65 12.24 5.86
C VAL A 119 6.45 12.73 6.66
N ARG A 120 6.72 13.24 7.87
CA ARG A 120 5.71 13.78 8.77
C ARG A 120 6.11 15.20 9.16
N LEU A 121 5.35 16.19 8.71
CA LEU A 121 5.60 17.60 9.00
C LEU A 121 4.71 18.06 10.16
N ALA A 122 5.30 18.27 11.34
CA ALA A 122 4.58 18.81 12.50
C ALA A 122 4.64 20.35 12.47
N GLN A 123 3.49 21.01 12.49
CA GLN A 123 3.38 22.47 12.31
C GLN A 123 2.50 23.11 13.39
N GLY A 124 2.95 24.24 13.95
CA GLY A 124 2.16 25.04 14.88
C GLY A 124 1.14 25.92 14.14
N VAL A 125 -0.15 25.77 14.47
CA VAL A 125 -1.27 26.44 13.80
C VAL A 125 -1.84 27.58 14.64
N LEU A 126 -1.87 27.41 15.96
CA LEU A 126 -2.35 28.40 16.92
C LEU A 126 -1.63 28.23 18.25
N GLY A 127 -1.27 29.34 18.91
CA GLY A 127 -0.66 29.32 20.24
C GLY A 127 0.65 28.51 20.29
N GLU A 128 0.96 27.99 21.47
CA GLU A 128 2.05 27.05 21.69
C GLU A 128 1.46 25.68 22.02
N THR A 129 1.80 24.66 21.23
CA THR A 129 1.27 23.30 21.43
C THR A 129 2.39 22.34 21.80
N LYS A 130 2.23 21.64 22.92
CA LYS A 130 3.15 20.58 23.34
C LYS A 130 2.84 19.28 22.61
N MET A 131 3.86 18.71 22.00
CA MET A 131 3.78 17.51 21.19
C MET A 131 4.71 16.43 21.75
N ARG A 132 4.32 15.17 21.53
CA ARG A 132 5.14 14.00 21.82
C ARG A 132 5.27 13.15 20.56
N MET A 133 6.50 12.74 20.28
CA MET A 133 6.83 11.75 19.27
C MET A 133 7.31 10.47 19.97
N GLU A 134 6.78 9.33 19.54
CA GLU A 134 7.29 8.02 19.93
C GLU A 134 7.34 7.10 18.70
N CYS A 135 8.49 6.50 18.44
CA CYS A 135 8.69 5.55 17.35
C CYS A 135 9.32 4.27 17.88
N LYS A 136 8.61 3.15 17.69
CA LYS A 136 9.08 1.81 18.05
C LYS A 136 8.73 0.84 16.93
N PRO A 137 9.67 0.52 16.03
CA PRO A 137 9.46 -0.50 15.01
C PRO A 137 9.25 -1.89 15.62
N ALA A 138 8.53 -2.73 14.90
CA ALA A 138 8.37 -4.15 15.16
C ALA A 138 8.65 -4.92 13.86
N PHE A 139 9.93 -5.06 13.56
CA PHE A 139 10.43 -5.68 12.32
C PHE A 139 9.87 -7.09 12.12
N ASP A 140 9.70 -7.44 10.85
CA ASP A 140 9.18 -8.74 10.40
C ASP A 140 7.94 -9.19 11.18
N PHE A 141 6.94 -8.30 11.25
CA PHE A 141 5.71 -8.56 12.00
C PHE A 141 5.95 -8.86 13.49
N ALA A 142 6.84 -8.12 14.14
CA ALA A 142 7.28 -8.34 15.52
C ALA A 142 7.94 -9.71 15.78
N SER A 143 8.43 -10.41 14.74
CA SER A 143 9.12 -11.70 14.89
C SER A 143 10.57 -11.55 15.34
N THR A 144 11.18 -10.38 15.08
CA THR A 144 12.58 -10.10 15.37
C THR A 144 12.72 -8.87 16.27
N SER A 145 13.71 -8.92 17.16
CA SER A 145 14.06 -7.78 18.02
C SER A 145 14.95 -6.80 17.28
N HIS A 146 15.10 -5.60 17.83
CA HIS A 146 16.01 -4.59 17.31
C HIS A 146 16.79 -3.89 18.41
N ARG A 147 17.93 -3.33 18.02
CA ARG A 147 18.65 -2.31 18.80
C ARG A 147 18.39 -0.93 18.21
N VAL A 148 18.50 0.09 19.04
CA VAL A 148 18.40 1.50 18.61
C VAL A 148 19.63 2.25 19.10
N GLU A 149 20.24 3.01 18.20
CA GLU A 149 21.48 3.74 18.45
C GLU A 149 21.32 5.19 18.00
N LYS A 150 21.95 6.13 18.73
CA LYS A 150 21.98 7.53 18.31
C LYS A 150 22.83 7.67 17.05
N ALA A 151 22.37 8.50 16.12
CA ALA A 151 23.10 8.90 14.93
C ALA A 151 23.04 10.43 14.79
N GLU A 152 23.86 10.98 13.88
CA GLU A 152 23.78 12.40 13.57
C GLU A 152 22.38 12.74 13.02
N GLY A 153 21.72 13.72 13.64
CA GLY A 153 20.37 14.15 13.25
C GLY A 153 19.23 13.19 13.61
N GLY A 154 19.47 12.11 14.37
CA GLY A 154 18.42 11.16 14.70
C GLY A 154 18.85 9.87 15.39
N VAL A 155 18.19 8.77 15.03
CA VAL A 155 18.50 7.41 15.50
C VAL A 155 18.45 6.40 14.37
N ILE A 156 19.11 5.26 14.57
CA ILE A 156 19.04 4.10 13.68
C ILE A 156 18.52 2.91 14.47
N PHE A 157 17.49 2.26 13.96
CA PHE A 157 17.01 0.97 14.42
C PHE A 157 17.64 -0.12 13.54
N THR A 158 18.25 -1.13 14.16
CA THR A 158 18.79 -2.31 13.44
C THR A 158 18.17 -3.57 14.02
N SER A 159 17.46 -4.34 13.19
CA SER A 159 16.93 -5.65 13.57
C SER A 159 18.06 -6.69 13.73
N ASP A 160 17.75 -7.80 14.40
CA ASP A 160 18.68 -8.94 14.47
C ASP A 160 18.88 -9.62 13.10
N SER A 161 17.94 -9.44 12.16
CA SER A 161 18.08 -9.86 10.76
C SER A 161 18.96 -8.93 9.92
N GLY A 162 19.36 -7.77 10.44
CA GLY A 162 20.22 -6.80 9.77
C GLY A 162 19.48 -5.72 8.98
N GLU A 163 18.14 -5.69 9.01
CA GLU A 163 17.35 -4.60 8.45
C GLU A 163 17.54 -3.33 9.26
N ARG A 164 17.58 -2.18 8.58
CA ARG A 164 17.87 -0.88 9.19
C ARG A 164 16.82 0.16 8.82
N LEU A 165 16.35 0.89 9.82
CA LEU A 165 15.52 2.09 9.65
C LEU A 165 16.22 3.28 10.30
N SER A 166 16.21 4.44 9.65
CA SER A 166 16.61 5.70 10.25
C SER A 166 15.37 6.53 10.59
N LEU A 167 15.42 7.24 11.72
CA LEU A 167 14.46 8.28 12.07
C LEU A 167 15.23 9.57 12.33
N THR A 168 14.98 10.61 11.54
CA THR A 168 15.56 11.94 11.72
C THR A 168 14.51 12.95 12.19
N ALA A 169 14.95 13.90 13.03
CA ALA A 169 14.11 14.96 13.56
C ALA A 169 14.96 16.18 13.97
N PRO A 170 14.43 17.41 13.91
CA PRO A 170 15.14 18.63 14.32
C PRO A 170 15.16 18.85 15.85
N CYS A 171 14.75 17.86 16.65
CA CYS A 171 14.68 17.92 18.11
C CYS A 171 15.50 16.80 18.76
N GLU A 172 15.79 16.94 20.05
CA GLU A 172 16.51 15.89 20.78
C GLU A 172 15.66 14.62 20.92
N ILE A 173 16.19 13.50 20.42
CA ILE A 173 15.60 12.17 20.59
C ILE A 173 16.25 11.44 21.76
N LYS A 174 15.43 10.98 22.69
CA LYS A 174 15.78 10.07 23.78
C LYS A 174 15.49 8.63 23.36
N ILE A 175 16.30 7.70 23.86
CA ILE A 175 16.08 6.27 23.67
C ILE A 175 15.53 5.71 24.98
N GLU A 176 14.33 5.13 24.93
CA GLU A 176 13.63 4.59 26.09
C GLU A 176 13.04 3.23 25.73
N ASN A 177 13.50 2.16 26.41
CA ASN A 177 12.98 0.79 26.22
C ASN A 177 12.94 0.31 24.75
N GLY A 178 13.94 0.69 23.94
CA GLY A 178 14.00 0.36 22.51
C GLY A 178 13.16 1.25 21.59
N SER A 179 12.46 2.25 22.15
CA SER A 179 11.75 3.31 21.43
C SER A 179 12.62 4.56 21.28
N ALA A 180 12.38 5.33 20.22
CA ALA A 180 12.80 6.71 20.09
C ALA A 180 11.68 7.62 20.59
N VAL A 181 11.98 8.53 21.52
CA VAL A 181 11.00 9.42 22.15
C VAL A 181 11.49 10.86 22.08
N ALA A 182 10.62 11.79 21.72
CA ALA A 182 10.89 13.22 21.82
C ALA A 182 9.66 13.97 22.34
N GLU A 183 9.90 14.99 23.16
CA GLU A 183 8.89 15.98 23.54
C GLU A 183 9.36 17.34 23.06
N PHE A 184 8.47 18.08 22.41
CA PHE A 184 8.79 19.36 21.80
C PHE A 184 7.57 20.28 21.86
N THR A 185 7.79 21.58 21.68
CA THR A 185 6.73 22.58 21.62
C THR A 185 6.76 23.21 20.25
N LEU A 186 5.59 23.33 19.61
CA LEU A 186 5.43 24.02 18.34
C LEU A 186 4.82 25.40 18.59
N SER A 187 5.56 26.44 18.21
CA SER A 187 5.05 27.80 18.15
C SER A 187 4.29 28.04 16.85
N TYR A 188 3.43 29.06 16.81
CA TYR A 188 2.75 29.48 15.58
C TYR A 188 3.74 29.67 14.40
N GLY A 189 3.49 28.96 13.29
CA GLY A 189 4.31 29.03 12.07
C GLY A 189 5.60 28.19 12.10
N GLU A 190 5.94 27.57 13.23
CA GLU A 190 7.05 26.63 13.31
C GLU A 190 6.71 25.33 12.58
N SER A 191 7.71 24.72 11.94
CA SER A 191 7.59 23.48 11.18
C SER A 191 8.77 22.56 11.50
N MET A 192 8.49 21.31 11.85
CA MET A 192 9.49 20.29 12.18
C MET A 192 9.27 19.02 11.36
N PRO A 193 10.21 18.62 10.48
CA PRO A 193 10.14 17.36 9.77
C PRO A 193 10.57 16.17 10.64
N PHE A 194 9.80 15.09 10.60
CA PHE A 194 10.18 13.79 11.12
C PHE A 194 10.16 12.80 9.95
N VAL A 195 11.31 12.20 9.64
CA VAL A 195 11.47 11.34 8.46
C VAL A 195 11.91 9.95 8.91
N LEU A 196 11.07 8.95 8.61
CA LEU A 196 11.39 7.55 8.80
C LEU A 196 11.74 6.95 7.44
N GLU A 197 12.90 6.31 7.31
CA GLU A 197 13.42 5.79 6.05
C GLU A 197 14.07 4.43 6.23
N ARG A 198 13.86 3.53 5.24
CA ARG A 198 14.64 2.30 5.15
C ARG A 198 16.05 2.62 4.66
N MET A 199 17.06 2.21 5.44
CA MET A 199 18.45 2.42 5.04
C MET A 199 18.94 1.33 4.10
N GLY A 200 19.61 1.71 3.02
CA GLY A 200 20.39 0.79 2.20
C GLY A 200 21.58 0.22 2.98
N LEU A 201 22.01 -1.00 2.65
CA LEU A 201 23.09 -1.71 3.36
C LEU A 201 24.43 -0.95 3.34
N ALA A 202 24.67 -0.12 2.33
CA ALA A 202 25.89 0.66 2.15
C ALA A 202 25.83 2.07 2.77
N ILE A 203 24.71 2.46 3.40
CA ILE A 203 24.51 3.79 3.97
C ILE A 203 24.65 3.69 5.49
N ASP A 204 25.60 4.44 6.04
CA ASP A 204 25.87 4.42 7.49
C ASP A 204 25.32 5.64 8.23
N THR A 205 25.01 6.72 7.51
CA THR A 205 24.50 7.97 8.09
C THR A 205 23.08 8.24 7.61
N PRO A 206 22.13 8.58 8.50
CA PRO A 206 20.81 9.02 8.10
C PRO A 206 20.86 10.27 7.23
N THR A 207 19.99 10.37 6.23
CA THR A 207 19.77 11.62 5.51
C THR A 207 19.04 12.60 6.42
N SER A 208 19.62 13.77 6.67
CA SER A 208 18.96 14.84 7.43
C SER A 208 18.07 15.68 6.51
N PHE A 209 17.00 16.25 7.09
CA PHE A 209 16.05 17.10 6.37
C PHE A 209 15.85 18.40 7.12
N THR A 210 16.08 19.51 6.44
CA THR A 210 15.60 20.83 6.84
C THR A 210 14.09 20.93 6.61
N ALA A 211 13.44 21.89 7.27
CA ALA A 211 12.03 22.17 7.04
C ALA A 211 11.74 22.54 5.57
N ASP A 212 12.65 23.28 4.92
CA ASP A 212 12.51 23.70 3.52
C ASP A 212 12.62 22.51 2.54
N GLU A 213 13.52 21.56 2.79
CA GLU A 213 13.66 20.35 1.97
C GLU A 213 12.42 19.46 2.09
N ALA A 214 11.92 19.25 3.32
CA ALA A 214 10.72 18.47 3.54
C ALA A 214 9.45 19.14 2.95
N GLU A 215 9.38 20.46 3.01
CA GLU A 215 8.35 21.24 2.31
C GLU A 215 8.48 21.12 0.78
N GLY A 216 9.69 21.03 0.24
CA GLY A 216 9.94 20.72 -1.17
C GLY A 216 9.38 19.36 -1.59
N LEU A 217 9.61 18.33 -0.77
CA LEU A 217 9.03 16.99 -0.97
C LEU A 217 7.49 17.01 -0.89
N PHE A 218 6.93 17.78 0.04
CA PHE A 218 5.48 17.96 0.16
C PHE A 218 4.90 18.56 -1.13
N ARG A 219 5.48 19.66 -1.62
CA ARG A 219 5.02 20.32 -2.86
C ARG A 219 5.11 19.39 -4.06
N HIS A 220 6.23 18.70 -4.25
CA HIS A 220 6.39 17.74 -5.34
C HIS A 220 5.33 16.63 -5.28
N THR A 221 5.06 16.10 -4.09
CA THR A 221 4.03 15.07 -3.87
C THR A 221 2.62 15.61 -4.17
N VAL A 222 2.32 16.83 -3.75
CA VAL A 222 1.03 17.49 -4.02
C VAL A 222 0.84 17.72 -5.53
N ASP A 223 1.87 18.23 -6.20
CA ASP A 223 1.85 18.51 -7.64
C ASP A 223 1.63 17.20 -8.41
N PHE A 224 2.34 16.13 -8.05
CA PHE A 224 2.12 14.80 -8.63
C PHE A 224 0.65 14.36 -8.57
N TRP A 225 0.04 14.39 -7.38
CA TRP A 225 -1.34 13.92 -7.23
C TRP A 225 -2.34 14.81 -7.98
N ARG A 226 -2.13 16.12 -7.98
CA ARG A 226 -3.00 17.07 -8.69
C ARG A 226 -2.87 16.96 -10.19
N ASP A 227 -1.65 16.81 -10.71
CA ASP A 227 -1.39 16.58 -12.12
C ASP A 227 -2.05 15.27 -12.58
N TRP A 228 -2.01 14.24 -11.74
CA TRP A 228 -2.74 13.01 -12.00
C TRP A 228 -4.26 13.23 -12.01
N VAL A 229 -4.84 13.82 -10.96
CA VAL A 229 -6.29 14.11 -10.86
C VAL A 229 -6.79 15.00 -12.02
N ALA A 230 -5.97 15.93 -12.50
CA ALA A 230 -6.29 16.81 -13.62
C ALA A 230 -6.56 16.06 -14.93
N LYS A 231 -6.09 14.81 -15.07
CA LYS A 231 -6.39 13.94 -16.22
C LYS A 231 -7.83 13.39 -16.20
N CYS A 232 -8.50 13.42 -15.05
CA CYS A 232 -9.84 12.86 -14.89
C CYS A 232 -10.89 13.56 -15.77
N THR A 233 -11.57 12.78 -16.60
CA THR A 233 -12.61 13.27 -17.53
C THR A 233 -14.01 13.37 -16.89
N TYR A 234 -14.19 12.96 -15.64
CA TYR A 234 -15.49 12.96 -14.96
C TYR A 234 -15.99 14.37 -14.63
N GLN A 235 -17.18 14.71 -15.15
CA GLN A 235 -17.87 16.00 -14.96
C GLN A 235 -19.22 15.86 -14.24
N GLY A 236 -19.49 14.70 -13.64
CA GLY A 236 -20.75 14.44 -12.94
C GLY A 236 -20.80 15.08 -11.55
N ARG A 237 -21.99 15.01 -10.92
CA ARG A 237 -22.26 15.64 -9.61
C ARG A 237 -21.43 15.10 -8.44
N TRP A 238 -20.91 13.87 -8.54
CA TRP A 238 -20.21 13.17 -7.46
C TRP A 238 -18.68 13.26 -7.61
N ARG A 239 -18.17 14.39 -8.12
CA ARG A 239 -16.75 14.50 -8.49
C ARG A 239 -15.82 14.24 -7.30
N GLU A 240 -16.13 14.80 -6.14
CA GLU A 240 -15.30 14.63 -4.94
C GLU A 240 -15.18 13.16 -4.51
N ASP A 241 -16.31 12.44 -4.47
CA ASP A 241 -16.33 11.01 -4.14
C ASP A 241 -15.57 10.19 -5.19
N VAL A 242 -15.80 10.47 -6.49
CA VAL A 242 -15.12 9.79 -7.60
C VAL A 242 -13.60 10.01 -7.54
N ILE A 243 -13.14 11.24 -7.34
CA ILE A 243 -11.72 11.55 -7.21
C ILE A 243 -11.11 10.86 -5.99
N ARG A 244 -11.80 10.84 -4.84
CA ARG A 244 -11.28 10.17 -3.64
C ARG A 244 -11.12 8.67 -3.85
N SER A 245 -12.10 8.01 -4.47
CA SER A 245 -12.02 6.58 -4.84
C SER A 245 -10.90 6.31 -5.83
N LEU A 246 -10.76 7.14 -6.87
CA LEU A 246 -9.70 7.00 -7.87
C LEU A 246 -8.30 7.12 -7.27
N LEU A 247 -8.09 8.09 -6.39
CA LEU A 247 -6.82 8.27 -5.69
C LEU A 247 -6.49 7.08 -4.77
N ALA A 248 -7.49 6.45 -4.15
CA ALA A 248 -7.30 5.23 -3.37
C ALA A 248 -6.90 4.05 -4.27
N LEU A 249 -7.58 3.85 -5.41
CA LEU A 249 -7.22 2.81 -6.38
C LEU A 249 -5.82 3.03 -6.96
N LYS A 250 -5.44 4.28 -7.25
CA LYS A 250 -4.10 4.63 -7.75
C LYS A 250 -3.02 4.33 -6.72
N LEU A 251 -3.28 4.54 -5.42
CA LEU A 251 -2.35 4.12 -4.37
C LEU A 251 -2.10 2.61 -4.36
N LEU A 252 -3.09 1.79 -4.72
CA LEU A 252 -2.96 0.33 -4.76
C LEU A 252 -2.29 -0.18 -6.04
N THR A 253 -2.01 0.70 -7.00
CA THR A 253 -1.23 0.35 -8.20
C THR A 253 0.25 0.36 -7.85
N PHE A 254 0.89 -0.81 -7.95
CA PHE A 254 2.33 -0.95 -7.78
C PHE A 254 3.04 -0.39 -9.02
N SER A 255 3.50 0.86 -8.93
CA SER A 255 4.05 1.62 -10.06
C SER A 255 5.13 0.85 -10.85
N PRO A 256 6.10 0.14 -10.22
CA PRO A 256 7.17 -0.54 -10.96
C PRO A 256 6.70 -1.58 -11.99
N THR A 257 5.59 -2.28 -11.72
CA THR A 257 5.12 -3.36 -12.61
C THR A 257 3.79 -3.05 -13.27
N GLY A 258 2.93 -2.26 -12.63
CA GLY A 258 1.53 -2.08 -12.99
C GLY A 258 0.58 -3.09 -12.35
N ALA A 259 1.07 -3.97 -11.45
CA ALA A 259 0.22 -4.82 -10.63
C ALA A 259 -0.68 -3.97 -9.72
N ILE A 260 -1.90 -4.41 -9.43
CA ILE A 260 -2.83 -3.70 -8.56
C ILE A 260 -3.21 -4.62 -7.41
N ILE A 261 -2.86 -4.24 -6.17
CA ILE A 261 -3.16 -5.06 -5.00
C ILE A 261 -4.61 -4.91 -4.56
N ALA A 262 -5.18 -5.94 -3.94
CA ALA A 262 -6.54 -5.88 -3.39
C ALA A 262 -6.63 -4.95 -2.17
N ALA A 263 -5.64 -4.99 -1.27
CA ALA A 263 -5.50 -4.06 -0.15
C ALA A 263 -4.04 -3.97 0.34
N PRO A 264 -3.63 -2.86 0.98
CA PRO A 264 -2.24 -2.68 1.43
C PRO A 264 -1.95 -3.37 2.77
N THR A 265 -2.88 -4.19 3.28
CA THR A 265 -2.83 -4.83 4.61
C THR A 265 -3.04 -6.34 4.51
N THR A 266 -2.61 -7.05 5.55
CA THR A 266 -2.97 -8.45 5.76
C THR A 266 -3.80 -8.63 7.03
N SER A 267 -4.57 -9.71 7.08
CA SER A 267 -5.14 -10.30 8.31
C SER A 267 -6.10 -9.41 9.10
N LEU A 268 -6.65 -8.37 8.45
CA LEU A 268 -7.81 -7.70 9.00
C LEU A 268 -9.04 -8.60 8.81
N PRO A 269 -9.86 -8.77 9.85
CA PRO A 269 -10.92 -9.76 9.83
C PRO A 269 -12.14 -9.31 9.03
N GLU A 270 -12.72 -10.21 8.24
CA GLU A 270 -14.04 -10.00 7.64
C GLU A 270 -15.13 -9.85 8.72
N GLU A 271 -15.00 -10.59 9.82
CA GLU A 271 -15.85 -10.52 11.01
C GLU A 271 -14.97 -10.53 12.26
N ILE A 272 -15.16 -9.58 13.18
CA ILE A 272 -14.39 -9.52 14.43
C ILE A 272 -14.56 -10.84 15.22
N GLY A 273 -13.44 -11.48 15.55
CA GLY A 273 -13.38 -12.79 16.20
C GLY A 273 -13.47 -13.99 15.23
N GLY A 274 -13.66 -13.73 13.94
CA GLY A 274 -13.69 -14.73 12.89
C GLY A 274 -12.30 -15.16 12.41
N GLU A 275 -12.26 -16.26 11.66
CA GLU A 275 -11.02 -16.88 11.14
C GLU A 275 -10.65 -16.44 9.72
N ARG A 276 -11.50 -15.64 9.06
CA ARG A 276 -11.34 -15.17 7.67
C ARG A 276 -10.51 -13.90 7.63
N ASN A 277 -9.21 -14.08 7.85
CA ASN A 277 -8.22 -13.02 7.97
C ASN A 277 -7.11 -13.33 6.95
N TRP A 278 -7.21 -12.74 5.76
CA TRP A 278 -6.36 -13.07 4.60
C TRP A 278 -5.33 -11.98 4.31
N ASP A 279 -4.27 -12.36 3.61
CA ASP A 279 -3.33 -11.40 3.03
C ASP A 279 -3.84 -10.92 1.68
N TYR A 280 -4.13 -9.62 1.59
CA TYR A 280 -4.69 -8.96 0.41
C TYR A 280 -3.66 -8.13 -0.35
N ARG A 281 -2.37 -8.22 0.01
CA ARG A 281 -1.27 -7.42 -0.56
C ARG A 281 -0.78 -7.93 -1.93
N TYR A 282 -1.62 -8.72 -2.60
CA TYR A 282 -1.34 -9.40 -3.87
C TYR A 282 -2.30 -8.95 -4.96
N CYS A 283 -1.94 -9.23 -6.20
CA CYS A 283 -2.68 -8.83 -7.39
C CYS A 283 -3.63 -9.95 -7.83
N TRP A 284 -4.93 -9.79 -7.57
CA TRP A 284 -5.97 -10.62 -8.19
C TRP A 284 -6.28 -10.10 -9.59
N ILE A 285 -6.37 -11.01 -10.57
CA ILE A 285 -6.72 -10.64 -11.94
C ILE A 285 -8.08 -9.92 -11.97
N ARG A 286 -9.06 -10.43 -11.22
CA ARG A 286 -10.41 -9.87 -11.09
C ARG A 286 -10.40 -8.42 -10.60
N ASP A 287 -9.80 -8.20 -9.45
CA ASP A 287 -9.80 -6.92 -8.75
C ASP A 287 -9.04 -5.86 -9.56
N ALA A 288 -7.94 -6.26 -10.19
CA ALA A 288 -7.19 -5.41 -11.10
C ALA A 288 -8.01 -5.09 -12.37
N ALA A 289 -8.71 -6.06 -12.95
CA ALA A 289 -9.58 -5.86 -14.10
C ALA A 289 -10.67 -4.80 -13.86
N LEU A 290 -11.38 -4.91 -12.73
CA LEU A 290 -12.39 -3.94 -12.32
C LEU A 290 -11.81 -2.54 -12.08
N THR A 291 -10.60 -2.48 -11.51
CA THR A 291 -9.88 -1.22 -11.30
C THR A 291 -9.49 -0.57 -12.64
N ILE A 292 -9.05 -1.36 -13.62
CA ILE A 292 -8.72 -0.87 -14.96
C ILE A 292 -9.97 -0.36 -15.70
N ASP A 293 -11.10 -1.04 -15.61
CA ASP A 293 -12.36 -0.52 -16.16
C ASP A 293 -12.69 0.87 -15.59
N ALA A 294 -12.57 1.03 -14.27
CA ALA A 294 -12.77 2.32 -13.61
C ALA A 294 -11.80 3.40 -14.13
N PHE A 295 -10.50 3.10 -14.22
CA PHE A 295 -9.50 4.03 -14.74
C PHE A 295 -9.76 4.43 -16.20
N MET A 296 -10.04 3.46 -17.07
CA MET A 296 -10.31 3.70 -18.48
C MET A 296 -11.54 4.58 -18.69
N ARG A 297 -12.62 4.34 -17.95
CA ARG A 297 -13.83 5.20 -18.00
C ARG A 297 -13.57 6.63 -17.54
N MET A 298 -12.55 6.84 -16.71
CA MET A 298 -12.19 8.14 -16.15
C MET A 298 -11.07 8.85 -16.93
N GLY A 299 -10.47 8.21 -17.94
CA GLY A 299 -9.45 8.79 -18.82
C GLY A 299 -8.00 8.43 -18.47
N TYR A 300 -7.80 7.46 -17.57
CA TYR A 300 -6.48 7.03 -17.09
C TYR A 300 -5.96 5.83 -17.90
N VAL A 301 -5.38 6.13 -19.05
CA VAL A 301 -4.90 5.10 -20.00
C VAL A 301 -3.52 4.54 -19.61
N ASP A 302 -2.69 5.33 -18.92
CA ASP A 302 -1.32 4.96 -18.55
C ASP A 302 -1.32 3.79 -17.55
N GLU A 303 -2.22 3.82 -16.56
CA GLU A 303 -2.44 2.75 -15.58
C GLU A 303 -2.86 1.45 -16.26
N ALA A 304 -3.79 1.54 -17.22
CA ALA A 304 -4.23 0.40 -18.00
C ALA A 304 -3.10 -0.19 -18.85
N ARG A 305 -2.25 0.66 -19.44
CA ARG A 305 -1.06 0.21 -20.17
C ARG A 305 -0.10 -0.54 -19.26
N GLY A 306 0.16 -0.02 -18.07
CA GLY A 306 1.02 -0.68 -17.06
C GLY A 306 0.50 -2.08 -16.71
N PHE A 307 -0.79 -2.18 -16.38
CA PHE A 307 -1.42 -3.47 -16.07
C PHE A 307 -1.40 -4.44 -17.27
N MET A 308 -1.71 -3.96 -18.48
CA MET A 308 -1.68 -4.81 -19.70
C MET A 308 -0.29 -5.36 -20.01
N ARG A 309 0.77 -4.58 -19.72
CA ARG A 309 2.14 -5.07 -19.81
C ARG A 309 2.40 -6.20 -18.81
N TRP A 310 2.08 -5.97 -17.54
CA TRP A 310 2.22 -6.96 -16.47
C TRP A 310 1.46 -8.25 -16.76
N LEU A 311 0.22 -8.12 -17.23
CA LEU A 311 -0.61 -9.24 -17.64
C LEU A 311 -0.01 -9.97 -18.85
N GLY A 312 0.51 -9.23 -19.82
CA GLY A 312 1.23 -9.80 -20.96
C GLY A 312 2.40 -10.69 -20.53
N ASP A 313 3.15 -10.30 -19.49
CA ASP A 313 4.21 -11.14 -18.90
C ASP A 313 3.63 -12.45 -18.34
N ARG A 314 2.55 -12.39 -17.55
CA ARG A 314 1.88 -13.59 -16.98
C ARG A 314 1.37 -14.54 -18.06
N THR A 315 0.77 -14.00 -19.11
CA THR A 315 0.29 -14.83 -20.24
C THR A 315 1.42 -15.52 -21.01
N ARG A 316 2.61 -14.88 -21.09
CA ARG A 316 3.78 -15.48 -21.73
C ARG A 316 4.38 -16.59 -20.88
N GLU A 317 4.52 -16.37 -19.57
CA GLU A 317 5.04 -17.36 -18.61
C GLU A 317 4.17 -18.63 -18.60
N ALA A 318 2.86 -18.48 -18.71
CA ALA A 318 1.93 -19.60 -18.78
C ALA A 318 2.05 -20.47 -20.05
N HIS A 319 2.69 -20.00 -21.13
CA HIS A 319 2.83 -20.81 -22.33
C HIS A 319 3.76 -22.01 -22.18
N ASP A 320 4.58 -22.03 -21.12
CA ASP A 320 5.49 -23.12 -20.83
C ASP A 320 4.81 -24.26 -20.04
N ASP A 321 3.59 -24.06 -19.51
CA ASP A 321 2.80 -25.03 -18.76
C ASP A 321 1.29 -24.95 -19.11
N LEU A 322 0.83 -25.82 -20.03
CA LEU A 322 -0.55 -25.79 -20.56
C LEU A 322 -1.61 -26.44 -19.65
N ASP A 323 -1.23 -27.01 -18.50
CA ASP A 323 -2.20 -27.64 -17.61
C ASP A 323 -3.05 -26.61 -16.84
N ARG A 324 -2.54 -25.38 -16.63
CA ARG A 324 -3.29 -24.25 -16.04
C ARG A 324 -2.80 -22.90 -16.61
N PRO A 325 -3.56 -22.24 -17.50
CA PRO A 325 -3.02 -21.11 -18.25
C PRO A 325 -2.92 -19.80 -17.46
N LEU A 326 -3.65 -19.61 -16.37
CA LEU A 326 -3.44 -18.46 -15.46
C LEU A 326 -3.81 -18.83 -14.02
N GLN A 327 -3.13 -18.23 -13.06
CA GLN A 327 -3.52 -18.22 -11.65
C GLN A 327 -4.51 -17.09 -11.40
N ILE A 328 -5.29 -17.21 -10.33
CA ILE A 328 -6.25 -16.17 -9.95
C ILE A 328 -5.56 -14.91 -9.41
N MET A 329 -4.38 -15.10 -8.80
CA MET A 329 -3.61 -14.05 -8.16
C MET A 329 -2.11 -14.33 -8.24
N TYR A 330 -1.34 -13.26 -8.10
CA TYR A 330 0.12 -13.26 -8.18
C TYR A 330 0.72 -12.27 -7.19
N GLY A 331 1.99 -12.45 -6.87
CA GLY A 331 2.79 -11.43 -6.18
C GLY A 331 2.89 -10.15 -7.02
N ILE A 332 3.28 -9.04 -6.39
CA ILE A 332 3.33 -7.73 -7.06
C ILE A 332 4.38 -7.66 -8.18
N ARG A 333 5.35 -8.59 -8.20
CA ARG A 333 6.33 -8.76 -9.28
C ARG A 333 6.00 -9.92 -10.22
N GLY A 334 4.86 -10.58 -10.01
CA GLY A 334 4.44 -11.73 -10.81
C GLY A 334 4.80 -13.08 -10.18
N GLU A 335 5.20 -13.11 -8.92
CA GLU A 335 5.51 -14.36 -8.22
C GLU A 335 4.31 -15.31 -8.23
N HIS A 336 4.55 -16.56 -8.63
CA HIS A 336 3.51 -17.59 -8.74
C HIS A 336 3.19 -18.29 -7.42
N VAL A 337 4.12 -18.29 -6.46
CA VAL A 337 3.97 -19.02 -5.19
C VAL A 337 3.79 -18.03 -4.05
N LEU A 338 2.63 -18.07 -3.40
CA LEU A 338 2.27 -17.19 -2.28
C LEU A 338 2.00 -18.04 -1.02
N GLU A 339 3.06 -18.69 -0.52
CA GLU A 339 2.98 -19.63 0.61
C GLU A 339 2.29 -19.00 1.83
N GLU A 340 1.13 -19.54 2.20
CA GLU A 340 0.39 -19.10 3.39
C GLU A 340 1.08 -19.56 4.67
N LYS A 341 1.36 -18.62 5.58
CA LYS A 341 1.95 -18.87 6.89
C LYS A 341 1.13 -18.22 7.98
N ILE A 342 0.91 -18.94 9.08
CA ILE A 342 0.26 -18.42 10.27
C ILE A 342 1.30 -17.85 11.23
N LEU A 343 1.12 -16.59 11.62
CA LEU A 343 1.94 -15.89 12.60
C LEU A 343 1.33 -16.04 14.00
N GLY A 344 1.57 -17.20 14.63
CA GLY A 344 0.94 -17.58 15.91
C GLY A 344 1.34 -16.72 17.12
N HIS A 345 2.34 -15.85 16.99
CA HIS A 345 2.75 -14.93 18.06
C HIS A 345 1.93 -13.64 18.12
N LEU A 346 1.12 -13.34 17.09
CA LEU A 346 0.26 -12.16 17.02
C LEU A 346 -1.18 -12.52 17.35
N SER A 347 -1.84 -11.67 18.13
CA SER A 347 -3.23 -11.84 18.55
C SER A 347 -4.26 -11.59 17.42
N GLY A 348 -3.92 -10.74 16.45
CA GLY A 348 -4.82 -10.31 15.38
C GLY A 348 -5.72 -9.15 15.81
N TYR A 349 -6.26 -8.39 14.85
CA TYR A 349 -7.06 -7.20 15.15
C TYR A 349 -8.21 -7.54 16.11
N ARG A 350 -8.22 -6.93 17.30
CA ARG A 350 -9.19 -7.22 18.37
C ARG A 350 -9.28 -8.71 18.74
N ASN A 351 -8.13 -9.40 18.78
CA ASN A 351 -8.01 -10.84 19.02
C ASN A 351 -8.66 -11.72 17.93
N SER A 352 -8.81 -11.19 16.71
CA SER A 352 -9.32 -11.96 15.57
C SER A 352 -8.17 -12.72 14.92
N GLY A 353 -7.92 -13.92 15.41
CA GLY A 353 -6.92 -14.84 14.85
C GLY A 353 -7.54 -15.85 13.86
N PRO A 354 -6.71 -16.52 13.04
CA PRO A 354 -5.25 -16.40 13.00
C PRO A 354 -4.79 -15.21 12.14
N VAL A 355 -3.58 -14.73 12.40
CA VAL A 355 -2.86 -13.80 11.52
C VAL A 355 -2.12 -14.61 10.45
N ARG A 356 -2.33 -14.28 9.18
CA ARG A 356 -1.74 -14.92 8.00
C ARG A 356 -0.88 -13.96 7.20
N ILE A 357 0.16 -14.48 6.58
CA ILE A 357 0.87 -13.85 5.48
C ILE A 357 0.89 -14.83 4.32
N GLY A 358 0.98 -14.35 3.08
CA GLY A 358 0.72 -15.24 1.93
C GLY A 358 -0.77 -15.55 1.78
N ASN A 359 -1.12 -16.24 0.71
CA ASN A 359 -2.52 -16.54 0.43
C ASN A 359 -2.66 -17.85 -0.33
N ALA A 360 -3.19 -18.88 0.34
CA ALA A 360 -3.30 -20.22 -0.23
C ALA A 360 -4.23 -20.30 -1.46
N ALA A 361 -5.03 -19.27 -1.73
CA ALA A 361 -5.89 -19.26 -2.90
C ALA A 361 -5.12 -19.10 -4.22
N TYR A 362 -3.80 -18.83 -4.22
CA TYR A 362 -3.02 -18.72 -5.46
C TYR A 362 -3.06 -19.98 -6.34
N ASP A 363 -3.25 -21.17 -5.74
CA ASP A 363 -3.36 -22.46 -6.43
C ASP A 363 -4.82 -22.89 -6.69
N THR A 364 -5.78 -22.01 -6.40
CA THR A 364 -7.20 -22.29 -6.67
C THR A 364 -7.50 -22.15 -8.15
N PHE A 365 -8.48 -22.93 -8.62
CA PHE A 365 -8.96 -22.86 -9.99
C PHE A 365 -10.29 -22.10 -10.04
N GLN A 366 -10.31 -21.02 -10.81
CA GLN A 366 -11.50 -20.22 -11.08
C GLN A 366 -11.64 -20.00 -12.59
N LEU A 367 -12.86 -20.19 -13.09
CA LEU A 367 -13.17 -19.98 -14.52
C LEU A 367 -13.57 -18.53 -14.81
N ASP A 368 -14.01 -17.77 -13.80
CA ASP A 368 -14.48 -16.40 -13.98
C ASP A 368 -13.37 -15.42 -14.38
N ILE A 369 -12.14 -15.65 -13.93
CA ILE A 369 -11.00 -14.76 -14.19
C ILE A 369 -10.76 -14.53 -15.69
N TYR A 370 -11.10 -15.48 -16.56
CA TYR A 370 -10.85 -15.37 -17.99
C TYR A 370 -11.81 -14.39 -18.66
N GLY A 371 -13.08 -14.35 -18.22
CA GLY A 371 -14.04 -13.36 -18.70
C GLY A 371 -13.67 -11.94 -18.27
N GLU A 372 -13.27 -11.78 -17.00
CA GLU A 372 -12.85 -10.49 -16.43
C GLU A 372 -11.57 -9.96 -17.08
N LEU A 373 -10.64 -10.88 -17.34
CA LEU A 373 -9.44 -10.63 -18.12
C LEU A 373 -9.79 -10.12 -19.52
N MET A 374 -10.64 -10.85 -20.25
CA MET A 374 -11.01 -10.48 -21.61
C MET A 374 -11.79 -9.18 -21.68
N GLU A 375 -12.61 -8.87 -20.67
CA GLU A 375 -13.27 -7.57 -20.54
C GLU A 375 -12.23 -6.45 -20.44
N SER A 376 -11.21 -6.60 -19.61
CA SER A 376 -10.13 -5.61 -19.48
C SER A 376 -9.38 -5.42 -20.78
N VAL A 377 -9.03 -6.51 -21.46
CA VAL A 377 -8.35 -6.48 -22.78
C VAL A 377 -9.22 -5.77 -23.81
N TYR A 378 -10.52 -6.07 -23.85
CA TYR A 378 -11.47 -5.46 -24.76
C TYR A 378 -11.57 -3.94 -24.55
N ILE A 379 -11.73 -3.52 -23.30
CA ILE A 379 -11.87 -2.10 -22.94
C ILE A 379 -10.57 -1.34 -23.27
N TYR A 380 -9.42 -1.91 -22.94
CA TYR A 380 -8.12 -1.33 -23.28
C TYR A 380 -7.93 -1.22 -24.80
N ASN A 381 -8.21 -2.28 -25.56
CA ASN A 381 -8.07 -2.26 -27.02
C ASN A 381 -9.04 -1.26 -27.69
N ARG A 382 -10.25 -1.11 -27.13
CA ARG A 382 -11.28 -0.23 -27.70
C ARG A 382 -11.06 1.24 -27.39
N HIS A 383 -10.56 1.56 -26.20
CA HIS A 383 -10.54 2.94 -25.68
C HIS A 383 -9.14 3.47 -25.36
N GLY A 384 -8.14 2.60 -25.23
CA GLY A 384 -6.76 2.94 -24.89
C GLY A 384 -5.86 2.79 -26.10
N TRP A 385 -5.23 1.63 -26.23
CA TRP A 385 -4.27 1.33 -27.29
C TRP A 385 -4.52 -0.05 -27.89
N PRO A 386 -4.34 -0.23 -29.22
CA PRO A 386 -4.42 -1.56 -29.81
C PRO A 386 -3.45 -2.54 -29.15
N ILE A 387 -3.94 -3.74 -28.81
CA ILE A 387 -3.07 -4.81 -28.31
C ILE A 387 -2.11 -5.28 -29.40
N SER A 388 -0.92 -5.74 -29.01
CA SER A 388 0.06 -6.28 -29.96
C SER A 388 -0.42 -7.62 -30.51
N TYR A 389 0.09 -7.97 -31.70
CA TYR A 389 -0.15 -9.29 -32.30
C TYR A 389 0.30 -10.41 -31.36
N ASP A 390 1.46 -10.27 -30.72
CA ASP A 390 2.01 -11.28 -29.81
C ASP A 390 1.09 -11.50 -28.60
N MET A 391 0.57 -10.41 -28.00
CA MET A 391 -0.41 -10.50 -26.91
C MET A 391 -1.69 -11.20 -27.36
N TRP A 392 -2.18 -10.89 -28.56
CA TRP A 392 -3.38 -11.53 -29.11
C TRP A 392 -3.17 -13.04 -29.33
N ILE A 393 -2.01 -13.45 -29.84
CA ILE A 393 -1.66 -14.87 -30.00
C ILE A 393 -1.59 -15.57 -28.65
N SER A 394 -1.04 -14.91 -27.63
CA SER A 394 -1.00 -15.44 -26.27
C SER A 394 -2.41 -15.66 -25.70
N LEU A 395 -3.26 -14.64 -25.79
CA LEU A 395 -4.65 -14.71 -25.32
C LEU A 395 -5.46 -15.77 -26.09
N SER A 396 -5.27 -15.90 -27.40
CA SER A 396 -5.97 -16.91 -28.21
C SER A 396 -5.74 -18.33 -27.71
N LYS A 397 -4.51 -18.66 -27.30
CA LYS A 397 -4.19 -19.97 -26.72
C LYS A 397 -4.89 -20.21 -25.38
N ILE A 398 -5.00 -19.16 -24.55
CA ILE A 398 -5.73 -19.22 -23.28
C ILE A 398 -7.22 -19.46 -23.55
N LEU A 399 -7.79 -18.77 -24.54
CA LEU A 399 -9.19 -18.94 -24.94
C LEU A 399 -9.50 -20.32 -25.53
N ASP A 400 -8.57 -20.90 -26.29
CA ASP A 400 -8.68 -22.29 -26.75
C ASP A 400 -8.73 -23.26 -25.54
N TRP A 401 -7.90 -23.01 -24.53
CA TRP A 401 -7.93 -23.79 -23.30
C TRP A 401 -9.28 -23.64 -22.56
N VAL A 402 -9.77 -22.41 -22.38
CA VAL A 402 -11.08 -22.15 -21.75
C VAL A 402 -12.20 -22.85 -22.52
N SER A 403 -12.19 -22.78 -23.86
CA SER A 403 -13.18 -23.44 -24.71
C SER A 403 -13.21 -24.96 -24.55
N ASN A 404 -12.07 -25.57 -24.23
CA ASN A 404 -11.96 -27.01 -23.98
C ASN A 404 -12.30 -27.40 -22.53
N ASN A 405 -12.16 -26.48 -21.57
CA ASN A 405 -12.22 -26.79 -20.13
C ASN A 405 -13.35 -26.07 -19.38
N TRP A 406 -14.17 -25.23 -20.02
CA TRP A 406 -15.21 -24.45 -19.34
C TRP A 406 -16.25 -25.29 -18.60
N GLN A 407 -16.35 -26.59 -18.85
CA GLN A 407 -17.28 -27.49 -18.17
C GLN A 407 -16.79 -27.95 -16.80
N GLU A 408 -15.49 -27.84 -16.51
CA GLU A 408 -14.88 -28.30 -15.26
C GLU A 408 -15.42 -27.55 -14.02
N PRO A 409 -15.64 -28.20 -12.88
CA PRO A 409 -16.01 -27.50 -11.66
C PRO A 409 -14.83 -26.64 -11.14
N ASP A 410 -15.13 -25.52 -10.49
CA ASP A 410 -14.18 -24.52 -10.03
C ASP A 410 -14.50 -24.07 -8.59
N GLU A 411 -13.69 -23.19 -7.99
CA GLU A 411 -13.85 -22.75 -6.59
C GLU A 411 -14.71 -21.48 -6.44
N GLY A 412 -15.16 -20.92 -7.57
CA GLY A 412 -16.05 -19.77 -7.65
C GLY A 412 -15.39 -18.46 -7.20
N ILE A 413 -16.09 -17.35 -7.45
CA ILE A 413 -15.60 -15.98 -7.20
C ILE A 413 -15.18 -15.71 -5.74
N TRP A 414 -15.70 -16.49 -4.78
CA TRP A 414 -15.44 -16.34 -3.34
C TRP A 414 -14.44 -17.36 -2.78
N GLU A 415 -13.72 -18.11 -3.63
CA GLU A 415 -12.61 -18.97 -3.21
C GLU A 415 -13.03 -19.96 -2.11
N THR A 416 -14.22 -20.55 -2.29
CA THR A 416 -14.83 -21.29 -1.18
C THR A 416 -13.99 -22.52 -0.83
N ARG A 417 -13.59 -22.65 0.43
CA ARG A 417 -12.87 -23.84 0.93
C ARG A 417 -13.73 -25.12 0.96
N GLY A 418 -14.94 -25.08 0.41
CA GLY A 418 -15.83 -26.23 0.23
C GLY A 418 -15.47 -27.12 -0.96
N GLY A 419 -14.46 -26.75 -1.74
CA GLY A 419 -13.97 -27.49 -2.90
C GLY A 419 -14.73 -27.15 -4.18
N ARG A 420 -14.29 -27.75 -5.30
CA ARG A 420 -14.77 -27.41 -6.64
C ARG A 420 -16.23 -27.79 -6.88
N GLN A 421 -17.03 -26.87 -7.41
CA GLN A 421 -18.44 -27.05 -7.76
C GLN A 421 -18.75 -26.42 -9.13
N HIS A 422 -19.95 -26.66 -9.66
CA HIS A 422 -20.42 -25.94 -10.85
C HIS A 422 -21.10 -24.63 -10.44
N PHE A 423 -20.34 -23.54 -10.43
CA PHE A 423 -20.88 -22.21 -10.18
C PHE A 423 -21.44 -21.59 -11.47
N VAL A 424 -22.71 -21.16 -11.44
CA VAL A 424 -23.37 -20.53 -12.59
C VAL A 424 -22.63 -19.26 -13.04
N HIS A 425 -22.16 -18.46 -12.07
CA HIS A 425 -21.35 -17.27 -12.32
C HIS A 425 -20.12 -17.60 -13.17
N SER A 426 -19.33 -18.58 -12.76
CA SER A 426 -18.11 -18.96 -13.46
C SER A 426 -18.37 -19.45 -14.89
N LYS A 427 -19.49 -20.16 -15.12
CA LYS A 427 -19.88 -20.57 -16.49
C LYS A 427 -20.32 -19.40 -17.36
N LEU A 428 -21.02 -18.43 -16.77
CA LEU A 428 -21.41 -17.21 -17.47
C LEU A 428 -20.17 -16.40 -17.87
N MET A 429 -19.21 -16.25 -16.96
CA MET A 429 -17.98 -15.50 -17.22
C MET A 429 -17.05 -16.20 -18.20
N ALA A 430 -17.00 -17.53 -18.22
CA ALA A 430 -16.29 -18.27 -19.26
C ALA A 430 -16.96 -18.18 -20.65
N TRP A 431 -18.27 -17.90 -20.70
CA TRP A 431 -19.01 -17.71 -21.96
C TRP A 431 -18.90 -16.28 -22.52
N ASN A 432 -18.81 -15.28 -21.63
CA ASN A 432 -18.55 -13.87 -21.95
C ASN A 432 -17.19 -13.72 -22.61
#